data_AF-A0A7V7AJ87-F1
#
_entry.id   AF-A0A7V7AJ87-F1
#
_cell.length_a   1.000
_cell.length_b   1.000
_cell.length_c   1.000
_cell.angle_alpha   90.00
_cell.angle_beta   90.00
_cell.angle_gamma   90.00
#
_symmetry.space_group_name_H-M   'P 1'
#
loop_
_entity.id
_entity.type
_entity.pdbx_description
1 polymer ?
#
loop_
_entity_poly.entity_id
_entity_poly.type
_entity_poly.pdbx_seq_one_letter_code
_entity_poly.pdbx_strand_id
1 'polypeptide(L)'
;MEVNVESIWGDLEKIRKKTPLIHNITNYVVMNTTANALLALGASPVMAHALEEAAEMVQLAGALVLNIGTLSPAWVQGMHRAALRARELGVPVVLDPVGAGATPYRTRTLHELLDRTGPEIIRGNASEIRALVETGATTKGVDSTAAPEEALQAAQALAQIERCTVCVSGSVDYIVAGE
;
A
#
# COMPACT_ATOMS: atom_id res chain seq x y z
N MET A 1 -19.47 -0.60 7.50
CA MET A 1 -19.52 -1.99 7.00
C MET A 1 -19.11 -2.88 8.16
N GLU A 2 -19.90 -3.89 8.52
CA GLU A 2 -19.57 -4.77 9.64
C GLU A 2 -18.67 -5.90 9.13
N VAL A 3 -17.43 -5.96 9.62
CA VAL A 3 -16.46 -7.00 9.27
C VAL A 3 -16.71 -8.20 10.18
N ASN A 4 -17.26 -9.28 9.62
CA ASN A 4 -17.52 -10.54 10.33
C ASN A 4 -17.01 -11.74 9.52
N VAL A 5 -17.03 -12.93 10.13
CA VAL A 5 -16.48 -14.17 9.54
C VAL A 5 -17.16 -14.49 8.21
N GLU A 6 -18.48 -14.32 8.12
CA GLU A 6 -19.27 -14.59 6.93
C GLU A 6 -18.88 -13.66 5.76
N SER A 7 -18.70 -12.36 6.04
CA SER A 7 -18.27 -11.39 5.04
C SER A 7 -16.86 -11.69 4.51
N ILE A 8 -15.92 -12.04 5.40
CA ILE A 8 -14.54 -12.38 5.04
C ILE A 8 -14.50 -13.64 4.18
N TRP A 9 -15.27 -14.67 4.55
CA TRP A 9 -15.37 -15.89 3.75
C TRP A 9 -15.96 -15.62 2.36
N GLY A 10 -17.01 -14.79 2.29
CA GLY A 10 -17.60 -14.37 1.03
C GLY A 10 -16.61 -13.64 0.11
N ASP A 11 -15.72 -12.82 0.66
CA ASP A 11 -14.66 -12.17 -0.12
C ASP A 11 -13.58 -13.15 -0.59
N LEU A 12 -13.20 -14.12 0.24
CA LEU A 12 -12.29 -15.20 -0.18
C LEU A 12 -12.86 -16.04 -1.34
N GLU A 13 -14.16 -16.36 -1.29
CA GLU A 13 -14.83 -17.07 -2.40
C GLU A 13 -14.83 -16.23 -3.68
N LYS A 14 -15.04 -14.91 -3.60
CA LYS A 14 -14.95 -14.02 -4.76
C LYS A 14 -13.54 -14.01 -5.35
N ILE A 15 -12.49 -13.98 -4.51
CA ILE A 15 -11.09 -14.06 -4.97
C ILE A 15 -10.87 -15.37 -5.74
N ARG A 16 -11.24 -16.51 -5.15
CA ARG A 16 -11.06 -17.83 -5.78
C ARG A 16 -11.82 -17.98 -7.10
N LYS A 17 -13.03 -17.40 -7.19
CA LYS A 17 -13.85 -17.44 -8.40
C LYS A 17 -13.31 -16.54 -9.52
N LYS A 18 -12.80 -15.35 -9.17
CA LYS A 18 -12.29 -14.38 -10.15
C LYS A 18 -10.84 -14.64 -10.55
N THR A 19 -10.05 -15.28 -9.67
CA THR A 19 -8.61 -15.50 -9.82
C THR A 19 -7.90 -14.22 -10.29
N PRO A 20 -8.05 -13.10 -9.55
CA PRO A 20 -7.57 -11.81 -10.02
C PRO A 20 -6.05 -11.81 -10.20
N LEU A 21 -5.57 -11.18 -11.28
CA LEU A 21 -4.15 -10.91 -11.48
C LEU A 21 -3.74 -9.73 -10.56
N ILE A 22 -2.82 -9.98 -9.63
CA ILE A 22 -2.31 -8.97 -8.70
C ILE A 22 -0.87 -8.65 -9.08
N HIS A 23 -0.66 -7.43 -9.57
CA HIS A 23 0.66 -6.94 -9.93
C HIS A 23 1.37 -6.41 -8.68
N ASN A 24 2.46 -7.06 -8.28
CA ASN A 24 3.22 -6.73 -7.09
C ASN A 24 4.57 -6.13 -7.48
N ILE A 25 4.76 -4.86 -7.15
CA ILE A 25 6.07 -4.23 -7.12
C ILE A 25 6.50 -4.16 -5.65
N THR A 26 7.02 -5.28 -5.15
CA THR A 26 7.36 -5.49 -3.74
C THR A 26 8.86 -5.68 -3.52
N ASN A 27 9.28 -5.78 -2.27
CA ASN A 27 10.68 -5.94 -1.91
C ASN A 27 11.20 -7.37 -2.08
N TYR A 28 12.51 -7.50 -2.32
CA TYR A 28 13.17 -8.79 -2.56
C TYR A 28 12.97 -9.82 -1.46
N VAL A 29 12.90 -9.38 -0.20
CA VAL A 29 12.84 -10.27 0.96
C VAL A 29 11.52 -11.05 1.00
N VAL A 30 10.43 -10.46 0.49
CA VAL A 30 9.09 -11.04 0.59
C VAL A 30 8.50 -11.52 -0.73
N MET A 31 9.16 -11.30 -1.88
CA MET A 31 8.61 -11.65 -3.20
C MET A 31 8.05 -13.07 -3.27
N ASN A 32 8.83 -14.06 -2.84
CA ASN A 32 8.43 -15.46 -2.88
C ASN A 32 7.24 -15.74 -1.95
N THR A 33 7.28 -15.22 -0.72
CA THR A 33 6.21 -15.38 0.26
C THR A 33 4.91 -14.71 -0.21
N THR A 34 4.99 -13.49 -0.76
CA THR A 34 3.84 -12.77 -1.33
C THR A 34 3.23 -13.56 -2.48
N ALA A 35 4.04 -14.10 -3.40
CA ALA A 35 3.54 -14.94 -4.50
C ALA A 35 2.79 -16.17 -3.97
N ASN A 36 3.41 -16.91 -3.04
CA ASN A 36 2.83 -18.13 -2.49
C ASN A 36 1.57 -17.85 -1.66
N ALA A 37 1.52 -16.75 -0.91
CA ALA A 37 0.33 -16.34 -0.18
C ALA A 37 -0.84 -16.02 -1.13
N LEU A 38 -0.59 -15.26 -2.21
CA LEU A 38 -1.61 -14.95 -3.22
C LEU A 38 -2.10 -16.21 -3.94
N LEU A 39 -1.21 -17.13 -4.30
CA LEU A 39 -1.57 -18.42 -4.88
C LEU A 39 -2.43 -19.25 -3.92
N ALA A 40 -2.08 -19.31 -2.63
CA ALA A 40 -2.84 -20.03 -1.62
C ALA A 40 -4.25 -19.44 -1.41
N LEU A 41 -4.40 -18.12 -1.57
CA LEU A 41 -5.71 -17.45 -1.56
C LEU A 41 -6.53 -17.73 -2.84
N GLY A 42 -5.91 -18.18 -3.93
CA GLY A 42 -6.53 -18.42 -5.23
C GLY A 42 -6.49 -17.23 -6.19
N ALA A 43 -5.58 -16.27 -5.95
CA ALA A 43 -5.26 -15.18 -6.88
C ALA A 43 -4.08 -15.56 -7.79
N SER A 44 -3.83 -14.75 -8.82
CA SER A 44 -2.67 -14.90 -9.72
C SER A 44 -1.66 -13.79 -9.44
N PRO A 45 -0.48 -14.08 -8.84
CA PRO A 45 0.54 -13.06 -8.62
C PRO A 45 1.42 -12.83 -9.87
N VAL A 46 1.83 -11.58 -10.09
CA VAL A 46 2.90 -11.22 -11.03
C VAL A 46 3.85 -10.19 -10.42
N MET A 47 5.16 -10.36 -10.65
CA MET A 47 6.25 -9.55 -10.07
C MET A 47 7.07 -8.83 -11.16
N ALA A 48 6.43 -7.94 -11.92
CA ALA A 48 7.07 -7.16 -12.98
C ALA A 48 7.44 -5.75 -12.47
N HIS A 49 8.71 -5.47 -12.21
CA HIS A 49 9.13 -4.19 -11.60
C HIS A 49 10.04 -3.37 -12.52
N ALA A 50 10.49 -3.93 -13.65
CA ALA A 50 11.34 -3.23 -14.60
C ALA A 50 10.59 -2.07 -15.26
N LEU A 51 11.29 -0.95 -15.47
CA LEU A 51 10.73 0.28 -16.03
C LEU A 51 10.06 0.07 -17.39
N GLU A 52 10.60 -0.88 -18.15
CA GLU A 52 10.20 -1.22 -19.51
C GLU A 52 8.82 -1.88 -19.55
N GLU A 53 8.48 -2.72 -18.57
CA GLU A 53 7.26 -3.54 -18.58
C GLU A 53 6.25 -3.21 -17.47
N ALA A 54 6.66 -2.50 -16.42
CA ALA A 54 5.82 -2.32 -15.23
C ALA A 54 4.46 -1.68 -15.56
N ALA A 55 4.43 -0.69 -16.44
CA ALA A 55 3.17 -0.07 -16.87
C ALA A 55 2.34 -0.95 -17.81
N GLU A 56 2.97 -1.81 -18.60
CA GLU A 56 2.25 -2.76 -19.47
C GLU A 56 1.56 -3.83 -18.63
N MET A 57 2.22 -4.30 -17.56
CA MET A 57 1.64 -5.28 -16.65
C MET A 57 0.41 -4.75 -15.90
N VAL A 58 0.39 -3.47 -15.54
CA VAL A 58 -0.78 -2.82 -14.90
C VAL A 58 -2.04 -2.95 -15.76
N GLN A 59 -1.93 -2.93 -17.09
CA GLN A 59 -3.10 -3.00 -17.99
C GLN A 59 -3.86 -4.33 -17.89
N LEU A 60 -3.18 -5.37 -17.44
CA LEU A 60 -3.73 -6.72 -17.28
C LEU A 60 -4.17 -6.98 -15.84
N ALA A 61 -3.72 -6.15 -14.89
CA ALA A 61 -3.88 -6.39 -13.46
C ALA A 61 -5.25 -5.95 -12.95
N GLY A 62 -5.83 -6.74 -12.04
CA GLY A 62 -7.01 -6.36 -11.27
C GLY A 62 -6.68 -5.41 -10.11
N ALA A 63 -5.43 -5.37 -9.66
CA ALA A 63 -4.91 -4.42 -8.68
C ALA A 63 -3.37 -4.33 -8.77
N LEU A 64 -2.83 -3.19 -8.34
CA LEU A 64 -1.40 -2.94 -8.18
C LEU A 64 -1.05 -2.84 -6.69
N VAL A 65 -0.01 -3.54 -6.24
CA VAL A 65 0.53 -3.44 -4.88
C VAL A 65 1.93 -2.85 -4.96
N LEU A 66 2.15 -1.73 -4.28
CA LEU A 66 3.43 -1.05 -4.18
C LEU A 66 3.98 -1.19 -2.77
N ASN A 67 5.10 -1.91 -2.61
CA ASN A 67 5.80 -2.04 -1.32
C ASN A 67 7.25 -1.60 -1.49
N ILE A 68 7.68 -0.63 -0.68
CA ILE A 68 8.97 0.03 -0.80
C ILE A 68 10.09 -0.61 0.06
N GLY A 69 9.95 -1.85 0.51
CA GLY A 69 10.87 -2.47 1.49
C GLY A 69 12.34 -2.50 1.06
N THR A 70 12.66 -2.74 -0.20
CA THR A 70 14.05 -2.76 -0.74
C THR A 70 14.17 -1.86 -1.97
N LEU A 71 14.07 -0.55 -1.78
CA LEU A 71 14.13 0.43 -2.86
C LEU A 71 15.50 0.46 -3.56
N SER A 72 15.45 0.65 -4.88
CA SER A 72 16.56 1.12 -5.70
C SER A 72 16.04 2.18 -6.69
N PRO A 73 16.90 3.04 -7.26
CA PRO A 73 16.44 4.05 -8.23
C PRO A 73 15.67 3.46 -9.42
N ALA A 74 16.12 2.33 -9.98
CA ALA A 74 15.41 1.66 -11.07
C ALA A 74 14.02 1.15 -10.64
N TRP A 75 13.92 0.63 -9.42
CA TRP A 75 12.66 0.18 -8.84
C TRP A 75 11.66 1.32 -8.67
N VAL A 76 12.14 2.45 -8.15
CA VAL A 76 11.32 3.66 -7.95
C VAL A 76 10.78 4.16 -9.29
N GLN A 77 11.61 4.16 -10.34
CA GLN A 77 11.15 4.53 -11.68
C GLN A 77 10.07 3.58 -12.20
N GLY A 78 10.23 2.26 -12.01
CA GLY A 78 9.21 1.27 -12.34
C GLY A 78 7.90 1.48 -11.56
N MET A 79 7.99 1.73 -10.24
CA MET A 79 6.84 2.07 -9.39
C MET A 79 6.12 3.31 -9.88
N HIS A 80 6.85 4.40 -10.17
CA HIS A 80 6.26 5.65 -10.68
C HIS A 80 5.52 5.45 -12.00
N ARG A 81 6.07 4.63 -12.91
CA ARG A 81 5.43 4.35 -14.20
C ARG A 81 4.17 3.48 -14.03
N ALA A 82 4.22 2.47 -13.17
CA ALA A 82 3.07 1.62 -12.85
C ALA A 82 1.96 2.41 -12.13
N ALA A 83 2.35 3.22 -11.14
CA ALA A 83 1.49 4.12 -10.39
C ALA A 83 0.66 5.04 -11.29
N LEU A 84 1.35 5.76 -12.19
CA LEU A 84 0.69 6.67 -13.12
C LEU A 84 -0.27 5.91 -14.05
N ARG A 85 0.16 4.74 -14.55
CA ARG A 85 -0.68 3.93 -15.43
C ARG A 85 -1.91 3.37 -14.71
N ALA A 86 -1.77 3.00 -13.44
CA ALA A 86 -2.88 2.51 -12.63
C ALA A 86 -3.93 3.60 -12.43
N ARG A 87 -3.50 4.82 -12.10
CA ARG A 87 -4.37 6.01 -12.02
C ARG A 87 -5.11 6.28 -13.33
N GLU A 88 -4.42 6.26 -14.47
CA GLU A 88 -5.03 6.49 -15.80
C GLU A 88 -6.12 5.48 -16.14
N LEU A 89 -5.94 4.23 -15.71
CA LEU A 89 -6.85 3.12 -16.01
C LEU A 89 -7.91 2.88 -14.92
N GLY A 90 -7.81 3.54 -13.77
CA GLY A 90 -8.62 3.24 -12.59
C GLY A 90 -8.36 1.84 -12.02
N VAL A 91 -7.13 1.33 -12.17
CA VAL A 91 -6.72 0.08 -11.52
C VAL A 91 -6.41 0.38 -10.05
N PRO A 92 -7.04 -0.31 -9.09
CA PRO A 92 -6.87 0.01 -7.68
C PRO A 92 -5.44 -0.29 -7.20
N VAL A 93 -4.88 0.63 -6.43
CA VAL A 93 -3.54 0.61 -5.86
C VAL A 93 -3.59 0.42 -4.35
N VAL A 94 -2.80 -0.53 -3.86
CA VAL A 94 -2.46 -0.68 -2.44
C VAL A 94 -1.03 -0.22 -2.22
N LEU A 95 -0.82 0.74 -1.31
CA LEU A 95 0.51 1.21 -0.92
C LEU A 95 0.88 0.66 0.46
N ASP A 96 2.06 0.03 0.54
CA ASP A 96 2.68 -0.44 1.76
C ASP A 96 3.95 0.39 2.04
N PRO A 97 3.91 1.33 3.00
CA PRO A 97 4.91 2.35 3.19
C PRO A 97 6.09 1.88 4.07
N VAL A 98 6.58 0.65 3.84
CA VAL A 98 7.61 0.01 4.66
C VAL A 98 8.80 0.94 4.94
N GLY A 99 9.03 1.21 6.22
CA GLY A 99 10.12 2.06 6.68
C GLY A 99 9.92 3.56 6.38
N ALA A 100 8.70 4.03 6.21
CA ALA A 100 8.38 5.46 6.25
C ALA A 100 8.99 6.10 7.50
N GLY A 101 9.58 7.29 7.36
CA GLY A 101 10.28 7.99 8.45
C GLY A 101 11.67 7.47 8.78
N ALA A 102 12.06 6.26 8.34
CA ALA A 102 13.37 5.69 8.68
C ALA A 102 14.53 6.39 7.95
N THR A 103 14.31 6.85 6.71
CA THR A 103 15.32 7.61 5.95
C THR A 103 14.65 8.67 5.07
N PRO A 104 15.32 9.80 4.77
CA PRO A 104 14.79 10.82 3.87
C PRO A 104 14.46 10.28 2.47
N TYR A 105 15.21 9.29 1.98
CA TYR A 105 14.96 8.70 0.65
C TYR A 105 13.64 7.93 0.60
N ARG A 106 13.36 7.09 1.60
CA ARG A 106 12.08 6.35 1.71
C ARG A 106 10.91 7.32 1.81
N THR A 107 11.01 8.30 2.71
CA THR A 107 9.95 9.28 2.93
C THR A 107 9.65 10.09 1.66
N ARG A 108 10.67 10.63 0.98
CA ARG A 108 10.45 11.35 -0.29
C ARG A 108 9.82 10.47 -1.36
N THR A 109 10.30 9.23 -1.50
CA THR A 109 9.75 8.28 -2.49
C THR A 109 8.27 8.02 -2.23
N LEU A 110 7.86 7.88 -0.97
CA LEU A 110 6.46 7.65 -0.62
C LEU A 110 5.56 8.84 -0.96
N HIS A 111 5.99 10.06 -0.64
CA HIS A 111 5.25 11.27 -1.02
C HIS A 111 5.11 11.40 -2.54
N GLU A 112 6.21 11.17 -3.27
CA GLU A 112 6.14 11.17 -4.74
C GLU A 112 5.18 10.09 -5.28
N LEU A 113 5.09 8.93 -4.63
CA LEU A 113 4.15 7.87 -5.02
C LEU A 113 2.72 8.28 -4.70
N LEU A 114 2.43 8.78 -3.50
CA LEU A 114 1.10 9.26 -3.09
C LEU A 114 0.56 10.30 -4.08
N ASP A 115 1.36 11.32 -4.39
CA ASP A 115 1.03 12.37 -5.35
C ASP A 115 0.68 11.82 -6.75
N ARG A 116 1.30 10.70 -7.15
CA ARG A 116 1.17 10.10 -8.49
C ARG A 116 0.16 8.96 -8.58
N THR A 117 -0.12 8.26 -7.49
CA THR A 117 -1.09 7.14 -7.45
C THR A 117 -2.48 7.63 -7.05
N GLY A 118 -2.61 8.27 -5.89
CA GLY A 118 -3.90 8.38 -5.20
C GLY A 118 -4.42 6.99 -4.84
N PRO A 119 -3.77 6.27 -3.91
CA PRO A 119 -4.05 4.86 -3.67
C PRO A 119 -5.41 4.66 -3.01
N GLU A 120 -6.10 3.57 -3.30
CA GLU A 120 -7.36 3.21 -2.65
C GLU A 120 -7.14 2.73 -1.22
N ILE A 121 -6.00 2.07 -0.98
CA ILE A 121 -5.64 1.54 0.34
C ILE A 121 -4.18 1.86 0.67
N ILE A 122 -3.94 2.37 1.88
CA ILE A 122 -2.62 2.44 2.50
C ILE A 122 -2.61 1.47 3.69
N ARG A 123 -1.65 0.55 3.73
CA ARG A 123 -1.51 -0.42 4.83
C ARG A 123 -0.13 -0.35 5.43
N GLY A 124 -0.02 0.00 6.70
CA GLY A 124 1.26 0.12 7.42
C GLY A 124 1.08 -0.08 8.93
N ASN A 125 2.18 -0.07 9.67
CA ASN A 125 2.11 -0.04 11.13
C ASN A 125 1.92 1.39 11.67
N ALA A 126 1.69 1.53 12.97
CA ALA A 126 1.44 2.82 13.61
C ALA A 126 2.55 3.87 13.37
N SER A 127 3.84 3.48 13.42
CA SER A 127 4.94 4.43 13.23
C SER A 127 5.08 4.86 11.77
N GLU A 128 4.84 3.96 10.81
CA GLU A 128 4.88 4.28 9.40
C GLU A 128 3.74 5.23 8.98
N ILE A 129 2.52 4.97 9.46
CA ILE A 129 1.36 5.83 9.18
C ILE A 129 1.55 7.22 9.78
N ARG A 130 2.05 7.30 11.02
CA ARG A 130 2.42 8.59 11.63
C ARG A 130 3.48 9.33 10.82
N ALA A 131 4.53 8.64 10.40
CA ALA A 131 5.61 9.27 9.64
C ALA A 131 5.11 9.88 8.33
N LEU A 132 4.13 9.26 7.65
CA LEU A 132 3.51 9.82 6.45
C LEU A 132 2.76 11.13 6.73
N VAL A 133 2.02 11.21 7.86
CA VAL A 133 1.30 12.43 8.25
C VAL A 133 2.25 13.53 8.73
N GLU A 134 3.20 13.21 9.60
CA GLU A 134 4.12 14.17 10.22
C GLU A 134 5.07 14.82 9.21
N THR A 135 5.40 14.12 8.12
CA THR A 135 6.27 14.65 7.07
C THR A 135 5.51 15.44 6.00
N GLY A 136 4.20 15.23 5.87
CA GLY A 136 3.30 16.04 5.04
C GLY A 136 2.78 17.30 5.76
N ALA A 137 2.65 17.25 7.09
CA ALA A 137 2.30 18.40 7.91
C ALA A 137 3.55 19.22 8.25
N THR A 138 3.52 20.54 8.01
CA THR A 138 4.51 21.49 8.53
C THR A 138 4.43 21.62 10.07
N THR A 139 4.62 20.53 10.82
CA THR A 139 4.50 20.56 12.29
C THR A 139 5.60 19.75 12.97
N LYS A 140 6.12 20.39 14.03
CA LYS A 140 7.22 19.99 14.92
C LYS A 140 7.15 18.52 15.34
N GLY A 141 8.32 17.88 15.29
CA GLY A 141 8.53 16.46 15.60
C GLY A 141 7.96 16.04 16.94
N VAL A 142 7.42 14.83 16.96
CA VAL A 142 6.82 14.20 18.12
C VAL A 142 7.70 13.02 18.51
N ASP A 143 8.37 13.15 19.65
CA ASP A 143 9.26 12.14 20.20
C ASP A 143 8.56 10.79 20.39
N SER A 144 9.32 9.74 20.07
CA SER A 144 8.88 8.37 19.93
C SER A 144 8.70 7.64 21.26
N THR A 145 7.49 7.70 21.83
CA THR A 145 6.82 6.62 22.59
C THR A 145 5.33 6.91 22.58
N ALA A 146 4.56 6.34 21.65
CA ALA A 146 3.16 6.70 21.47
C ALA A 146 2.18 5.61 21.87
N ALA A 147 1.12 6.04 22.54
CA ALA A 147 -0.05 5.22 22.84
C ALA A 147 -0.83 4.88 21.55
N PRO A 148 -1.59 3.77 21.54
CA PRO A 148 -2.42 3.36 20.39
C PRO A 148 -3.39 4.45 19.88
N GLU A 149 -3.83 5.38 20.74
CA GLU A 149 -4.73 6.47 20.35
C GLU A 149 -4.13 7.44 19.32
N GLU A 150 -2.81 7.66 19.35
CA GLU A 150 -2.13 8.55 18.39
C GLU A 150 -2.08 7.94 16.98
N ALA A 151 -2.01 6.62 16.88
CA ALA A 151 -1.99 5.92 15.60
C ALA A 151 -3.33 6.05 14.86
N LEU A 152 -4.44 6.00 15.60
CA LEU A 152 -5.78 6.15 15.03
C LEU A 152 -6.01 7.57 14.50
N GLN A 153 -5.56 8.59 15.24
CA GLN A 153 -5.65 9.99 14.79
C GLN A 153 -4.83 10.23 13.52
N ALA A 154 -3.61 9.68 13.46
CA ALA A 154 -2.80 9.75 12.25
C ALA A 154 -3.46 9.03 11.07
N ALA A 155 -4.04 7.85 11.30
CA ALA A 155 -4.76 7.13 10.25
C ALA A 155 -5.98 7.90 9.73
N GLN A 156 -6.76 8.52 10.62
CA GLN A 156 -7.88 9.39 10.23
C GLN A 156 -7.40 10.60 9.41
N ALA A 157 -6.34 11.27 9.85
CA ALA A 157 -5.77 12.40 9.11
C ALA A 157 -5.28 11.97 7.72
N LEU A 158 -4.52 10.88 7.63
CA LEU A 158 -4.00 10.36 6.36
C LEU A 158 -5.13 9.93 5.43
N ALA A 159 -6.13 9.23 5.95
CA ALA A 159 -7.28 8.78 5.18
C ALA A 159 -8.03 9.97 4.55
N GLN A 160 -8.19 11.07 5.28
CA GLN A 160 -8.83 12.29 4.79
C GLN A 160 -7.97 13.07 3.78
N ILE A 161 -6.65 13.16 4.01
CA ILE A 161 -5.72 13.84 3.08
C ILE A 161 -5.67 13.10 1.74
N GLU A 162 -5.49 11.78 1.79
CA GLU A 162 -5.31 10.94 0.60
C GLU A 162 -6.64 10.42 0.02
N ARG A 163 -7.77 10.67 0.70
CA ARG A 163 -9.11 10.19 0.34
C ARG A 163 -9.14 8.68 0.06
N CYS A 164 -8.55 7.93 0.99
CA CYS A 164 -8.37 6.49 0.85
C CYS A 164 -8.72 5.74 2.13
N THR A 165 -8.70 4.41 2.07
CA THR A 165 -8.78 3.58 3.27
C THR A 165 -7.38 3.35 3.86
N VAL A 166 -7.20 3.65 5.14
CA VAL A 166 -5.95 3.40 5.87
C VAL A 166 -6.12 2.23 6.83
N CYS A 167 -5.28 1.21 6.68
CA CYS A 167 -5.22 0.03 7.53
C CYS A 167 -3.97 0.09 8.42
N VAL A 168 -4.16 0.27 9.72
CA VAL A 168 -3.07 0.26 10.72
C VAL A 168 -2.99 -1.11 11.34
N SER A 169 -1.90 -1.84 11.09
CA SER A 169 -1.71 -3.17 11.69
C SER A 169 -1.01 -3.12 13.04
N GLY A 170 -1.42 -3.99 13.97
CA GLY A 170 -0.88 -4.07 15.34
C GLY A 170 -1.33 -5.33 16.08
N SER A 171 -1.42 -5.27 17.41
CA SER A 171 -2.10 -6.32 18.19
C SER A 171 -3.61 -6.32 17.96
N VAL A 172 -4.16 -5.16 17.61
CA VAL A 172 -5.49 -4.95 17.07
C VAL A 172 -5.32 -4.11 15.81
N ASP A 173 -5.95 -4.55 14.72
CA ASP A 173 -5.91 -3.83 13.45
C ASP A 173 -7.03 -2.79 13.40
N TYR A 174 -6.73 -1.58 12.91
CA TYR A 174 -7.68 -0.51 12.70
C TYR A 174 -7.83 -0.21 11.21
N ILE A 175 -9.07 -0.11 10.73
CA ILE A 175 -9.38 0.24 9.33
C ILE A 175 -10.19 1.54 9.36
N VAL A 176 -9.66 2.58 8.73
CA VAL A 176 -10.24 3.92 8.70
C VAL A 176 -10.47 4.33 7.26
N ALA A 177 -11.71 4.67 6.90
CA ALA A 177 -12.03 5.18 5.58
C ALA A 177 -11.96 6.71 5.57
N GLY A 178 -11.31 7.28 4.55
CA GLY A 178 -11.44 8.67 4.17
C GLY A 178 -12.67 8.86 3.30
N GLU A 179 -13.47 9.86 3.61
CA GLU A 179 -14.61 10.28 2.77
C GLU A 179 -14.17 11.35 1.77
#